data_AF-T0Z361-F1
#
_entry.id   AF-T0Z361-F1
#
_cell.length_a   1.000
_cell.length_b   1.000
_cell.length_c   1.000
_cell.angle_alpha   90.00
_cell.angle_beta   90.00
_cell.angle_gamma   90.00
#
_symmetry.space_group_name_H-M   'P 1'
#
loop_
_entity.id
_entity.type
_entity.pdbx_description
1 polymer ?
#
loop_
_entity_poly.entity_id
_entity_poly.type
_entity_poly.pdbx_seq_one_letter_code
_entity_poly.pdbx_strand_id
1 'polypeptide(L)'
;MQLIQERSSSRGAMKVVQTSKGIRIRIQAAFLFRSGHAAVRQEALPTLKNIASILARTKRPIRVEGHTDNVPIHGRYKNNWALSTMRAVNVLTELIALGPLDPRQVSAAGYGQYRPLVPNDSGADRQKNRRVEIVILKGEEPSLPPPAPAVSSGISPGVQEDSGAPPVPAPAPPASTDLPAPRI
;
A
#
# COMPACT_ATOMS: atom_id res chain seq x y z
N MET A 1 -19.86 -23.07 -4.59
CA MET A 1 -20.07 -21.70 -5.09
C MET A 1 -20.55 -20.82 -3.94
N GLN A 2 -19.69 -20.00 -3.33
CA GLN A 2 -20.08 -19.20 -2.16
C GLN A 2 -20.66 -17.85 -2.60
N LEU A 3 -21.92 -17.59 -2.23
CA LEU A 3 -22.65 -16.34 -2.48
C LEU A 3 -21.91 -15.14 -1.87
N ILE A 4 -21.61 -14.14 -2.69
CA ILE A 4 -21.19 -12.81 -2.23
C ILE A 4 -22.45 -12.03 -1.88
N GLN A 5 -22.70 -11.78 -0.59
CA GLN A 5 -23.81 -10.91 -0.19
C GLN A 5 -23.37 -9.45 -0.29
N GLU A 6 -23.88 -8.75 -1.31
CA GLU A 6 -23.57 -7.35 -1.58
C GLU A 6 -24.46 -6.44 -0.72
N ARG A 7 -23.85 -5.64 0.16
CA ARG A 7 -24.52 -4.51 0.81
C ARG A 7 -23.78 -3.22 0.43
N SER A 8 -24.43 -2.39 -0.35
CA SER A 8 -23.95 -1.06 -0.76
C SER A 8 -24.44 -0.01 0.25
N SER A 9 -23.61 0.99 0.56
CA SER A 9 -24.03 2.18 1.33
C SER A 9 -23.63 3.48 0.62
N SER A 10 -24.18 4.58 1.11
CA SER A 10 -24.41 5.90 0.50
C SER A 10 -23.39 6.34 -0.58
N ARG A 11 -23.93 6.59 -1.79
CA ARG A 11 -23.28 7.14 -3.01
C ARG A 11 -22.36 6.20 -3.81
N GLY A 12 -22.48 4.88 -3.70
CA GLY A 12 -21.86 3.92 -4.64
C GLY A 12 -20.32 3.87 -4.67
N ALA A 13 -19.66 4.71 -3.87
CA ALA A 13 -18.21 4.80 -3.76
C ALA A 13 -17.60 3.71 -2.86
N MET A 14 -18.43 3.01 -2.08
CA MET A 14 -18.01 1.97 -1.16
C MET A 14 -18.83 0.69 -1.30
N LYS A 15 -18.16 -0.46 -1.21
CA LYS A 15 -18.78 -1.79 -1.27
C LYS A 15 -18.16 -2.71 -0.24
N VAL A 16 -18.99 -3.43 0.51
CA VAL A 16 -18.53 -4.48 1.43
C VAL A 16 -18.64 -5.83 0.73
N VAL A 17 -17.57 -6.62 0.76
CA VAL A 17 -17.47 -7.94 0.14
C VAL A 17 -16.97 -8.95 1.16
N GLN A 18 -17.75 -10.01 1.38
CA GLN A 18 -17.30 -11.14 2.19
C GLN A 18 -16.52 -12.12 1.31
N THR A 19 -15.35 -12.56 1.78
CA THR A 19 -14.47 -13.50 1.08
C THR A 19 -14.09 -14.66 1.99
N SER A 20 -13.54 -15.73 1.42
CA SER A 20 -13.01 -16.85 2.20
C SER A 20 -11.95 -16.41 3.21
N LYS A 21 -11.11 -15.42 2.85
CA LYS A 21 -10.01 -14.88 3.67
C LYS A 21 -10.43 -13.85 4.72
N GLY A 22 -11.66 -13.35 4.67
CA GLY A 22 -12.08 -12.23 5.54
C GLY A 22 -13.12 -11.31 4.92
N ILE A 23 -13.35 -10.17 5.56
CA ILE A 23 -14.26 -9.13 5.07
C ILE A 23 -13.43 -8.05 4.39
N ARG A 24 -13.84 -7.58 3.22
CA ARG A 24 -13.20 -6.50 2.48
C ARG A 24 -14.14 -5.32 2.37
N ILE A 25 -13.72 -4.15 2.83
CA ILE A 25 -14.38 -2.87 2.58
C ILE A 25 -13.64 -2.20 1.43
N ARG A 26 -14.26 -2.14 0.26
CA ARG A 26 -13.69 -1.53 -0.94
C ARG A 26 -14.16 -0.09 -1.06
N ILE A 27 -13.22 0.83 -1.28
CA ILE A 27 -13.49 2.26 -1.41
C ILE A 27 -12.82 2.79 -2.68
N GLN A 28 -13.57 3.47 -3.53
CA GLN A 28 -13.01 4.06 -4.75
C GLN A 28 -11.99 5.15 -4.42
N ALA A 29 -10.86 5.17 -5.12
CA ALA A 29 -9.79 6.13 -4.87
C ALA A 29 -10.24 7.58 -5.11
N ALA A 30 -11.19 7.82 -6.03
CA ALA A 30 -11.71 9.16 -6.31
C ALA A 30 -12.49 9.78 -5.14
N PHE A 31 -13.04 8.94 -4.26
CA PHE A 31 -13.69 9.39 -3.03
C PHE A 31 -12.66 9.79 -1.96
N LEU A 32 -11.56 9.04 -1.87
CA LEU A 32 -10.52 9.24 -0.86
C LEU A 32 -9.49 10.30 -1.23
N PHE A 33 -9.17 10.46 -2.50
CA PHE A 33 -8.01 11.22 -2.97
C PHE A 33 -8.32 12.06 -4.20
N ARG A 34 -7.51 13.10 -4.41
CA ARG A 34 -7.41 13.76 -5.73
C ARG A 34 -6.61 12.87 -6.71
N SER A 35 -6.81 13.08 -8.01
CA SER A 35 -6.07 12.34 -9.04
C SER A 35 -4.56 12.50 -8.86
N GLY A 36 -3.80 11.41 -8.96
CA GLY A 36 -2.33 11.39 -8.76
C GLY A 36 -1.85 11.66 -7.32
N HIS A 37 -2.73 11.94 -6.36
CA HIS A 37 -2.37 12.26 -4.98
C HIS A 37 -2.66 11.10 -4.03
N ALA A 38 -2.00 11.09 -2.88
CA ALA A 38 -2.25 10.16 -1.78
C ALA A 38 -2.77 10.82 -0.49
N ALA A 39 -2.83 12.15 -0.41
CA ALA A 39 -3.40 12.84 0.74
C ALA A 39 -4.92 12.61 0.79
N VAL A 40 -5.42 12.14 1.94
CA VAL A 40 -6.84 11.87 2.15
C VAL A 40 -7.61 13.18 2.14
N ARG A 41 -8.74 13.19 1.45
CA ARG A 41 -9.63 14.35 1.35
C ARG A 41 -10.38 14.58 2.66
N GLN A 42 -10.56 15.84 3.04
CA GLN A 42 -11.34 16.22 4.22
C GLN A 42 -12.77 15.67 4.17
N GLU A 43 -13.39 15.64 2.99
CA GLU A 43 -14.75 15.09 2.82
C GLU A 43 -14.86 13.58 3.10
N ALA A 44 -13.74 12.84 3.05
CA ALA A 44 -13.70 11.42 3.33
C ALA A 44 -13.55 11.09 4.82
N LEU A 45 -13.04 12.04 5.63
CA LEU A 45 -12.71 11.79 7.05
C LEU A 45 -13.92 11.34 7.90
N PRO A 46 -15.14 11.91 7.76
CA PRO A 46 -16.29 11.43 8.53
C PRO A 46 -16.63 9.96 8.23
N THR A 47 -16.43 9.54 6.99
CA THR A 47 -16.64 8.15 6.58
C THR A 47 -15.58 7.23 7.15
N LEU A 48 -14.31 7.64 7.09
CA LEU A 48 -13.20 6.89 7.69
C LEU A 48 -13.34 6.78 9.20
N LYS A 49 -13.83 7.81 9.88
CA LYS A 49 -14.12 7.78 11.33
C LYS A 49 -15.18 6.72 11.68
N ASN A 50 -16.24 6.62 10.89
CA ASN A 50 -17.27 5.59 11.08
C ASN A 50 -16.69 4.19 10.86
N ILE A 51 -15.86 4.02 9.83
CA ILE A 51 -15.17 2.75 9.57
C ILE A 51 -14.23 2.40 10.74
N ALA A 52 -13.38 3.33 11.18
CA ALA A 52 -12.47 3.13 12.31
C ALA A 52 -13.22 2.70 13.58
N SER A 53 -14.36 3.32 13.86
CA SER A 53 -15.21 2.98 15.02
C SER A 53 -15.77 1.55 14.95
N ILE A 54 -16.12 1.07 13.74
CA ILE A 54 -16.56 -0.31 13.52
C ILE A 54 -15.37 -1.27 13.66
N LEU A 55 -14.22 -0.92 13.09
CA LEU A 55 -13.01 -1.73 13.12
C LEU A 55 -12.42 -1.85 14.54
N ALA A 56 -12.56 -0.84 15.40
CA ALA A 56 -12.09 -0.90 16.78
C ALA A 56 -12.78 -1.99 17.63
N ARG A 57 -13.92 -2.52 17.18
CA ARG A 57 -14.64 -3.60 17.86
C ARG A 57 -14.09 -4.99 17.54
N THR A 58 -13.18 -5.12 16.56
CA THR A 58 -12.56 -6.40 16.21
C THR A 58 -11.15 -6.51 16.81
N LYS A 59 -10.78 -7.73 17.21
CA LYS A 59 -9.41 -8.09 17.63
C LYS A 59 -8.59 -8.74 16.50
N ARG A 60 -9.13 -8.73 15.28
CA ARG A 60 -8.56 -9.43 14.13
C ARG A 60 -7.59 -8.52 13.38
N PRO A 61 -6.52 -9.07 12.78
CA PRO A 61 -5.62 -8.29 11.95
C PRO A 61 -6.37 -7.59 10.80
N ILE A 62 -6.02 -6.32 10.58
CA ILE A 62 -6.56 -5.46 9.54
C ILE A 62 -5.44 -5.11 8.57
N ARG A 63 -5.69 -5.21 7.28
CA ARG A 63 -4.76 -4.75 6.24
C ARG A 63 -5.42 -3.74 5.33
N VAL A 64 -4.77 -2.60 5.12
CA VAL A 64 -5.17 -1.58 4.15
C VAL A 64 -4.38 -1.83 2.86
N GLU A 65 -5.08 -2.11 1.77
CA GLU A 65 -4.51 -2.48 0.48
C GLU A 65 -4.78 -1.37 -0.55
N GLY A 66 -3.73 -0.78 -1.10
CA GLY A 66 -3.81 0.26 -2.12
C GLY A 66 -3.61 -0.30 -3.52
N HIS A 67 -4.40 0.18 -4.48
CA HIS A 67 -4.33 -0.25 -5.88
C HIS A 67 -4.47 0.90 -6.88
N THR A 68 -3.90 0.71 -8.06
CA THR A 68 -4.02 1.61 -9.22
C THR A 68 -4.62 0.88 -10.42
N ASP A 69 -4.91 1.65 -11.47
CA ASP A 69 -5.03 1.09 -12.82
C ASP A 69 -3.64 0.92 -13.45
N ASN A 70 -3.60 0.54 -14.72
CA ASN A 70 -2.37 0.35 -15.49
C ASN A 70 -1.80 1.62 -16.14
N VAL A 71 -2.40 2.80 -15.91
CA VAL A 71 -1.92 4.03 -16.53
C VAL A 71 -0.64 4.47 -15.80
N PRO A 72 0.49 4.67 -16.49
CA PRO A 72 1.70 5.17 -15.87
C PRO A 72 1.46 6.54 -15.25
N ILE A 73 1.93 6.73 -14.02
CA ILE A 73 1.89 8.03 -13.35
C ILE A 73 3.18 8.79 -13.57
N HIS A 74 3.04 10.11 -13.61
CA HIS A 74 4.15 11.05 -13.68
C HIS A 74 3.96 12.06 -12.54
N GLY A 75 5.05 12.48 -11.90
CA GLY A 75 5.02 13.47 -10.81
C GLY A 75 5.66 12.96 -9.52
N ARG A 76 5.06 13.29 -8.37
CA ARG A 76 5.64 13.10 -7.02
C ARG A 76 6.04 11.64 -6.71
N TYR A 77 5.31 10.66 -7.22
CA TYR A 77 5.58 9.25 -6.94
C TYR A 77 6.27 8.60 -8.13
N LYS A 78 7.34 7.84 -7.86
CA LYS A 78 8.16 7.18 -8.90
C LYS A 78 7.36 6.29 -9.84
N ASN A 79 6.35 5.59 -9.32
CA ASN A 79 5.53 4.66 -10.10
C ASN A 79 4.23 4.29 -9.34
N ASN A 80 3.38 3.50 -10.00
CA ASN A 80 2.11 3.01 -9.45
C ASN A 80 2.27 2.21 -8.15
N TRP A 81 3.39 1.50 -7.98
CA TRP A 81 3.72 0.84 -6.72
C TRP A 81 3.81 1.86 -5.58
N ALA A 82 4.68 2.87 -5.72
CA ALA A 82 4.88 3.91 -4.71
C ALA A 82 3.58 4.67 -4.38
N LEU A 83 2.80 5.06 -5.40
CA LEU A 83 1.51 5.74 -5.19
C LEU A 83 0.52 4.86 -4.42
N SER A 84 0.39 3.60 -4.80
CA SER A 84 -0.54 2.67 -4.14
C SER A 84 -0.17 2.43 -2.68
N THR A 85 1.12 2.26 -2.38
CA THR A 85 1.63 2.08 -1.02
C THR A 85 1.36 3.32 -0.18
N MET A 86 1.67 4.51 -0.70
CA MET A 86 1.45 5.75 0.04
C MET A 86 -0.05 6.01 0.33
N ARG A 87 -0.93 5.66 -0.61
CA ARG A 87 -2.39 5.74 -0.39
C ARG A 87 -2.84 4.82 0.74
N ALA A 88 -2.33 3.59 0.77
CA ALA A 88 -2.66 2.64 1.83
C ALA A 88 -2.16 3.13 3.19
N VAL A 89 -0.92 3.62 3.25
CA VAL A 89 -0.32 4.19 4.47
C VAL A 89 -1.14 5.37 4.98
N ASN A 90 -1.47 6.34 4.12
CA ASN A 90 -2.20 7.52 4.56
C ASN A 90 -3.61 7.16 5.08
N VAL A 91 -4.32 6.24 4.42
CA VAL A 91 -5.63 5.77 4.93
C VAL A 91 -5.47 5.07 6.27
N LEU A 92 -4.45 4.22 6.44
CA LEU A 92 -4.17 3.58 7.72
C LEU A 92 -3.91 4.63 8.82
N THR A 93 -3.07 5.63 8.54
CA THR A 93 -2.76 6.70 9.49
C THR A 93 -4.02 7.47 9.91
N GLU A 94 -4.89 7.81 8.95
CA GLU A 94 -6.18 8.45 9.27
C GLU A 94 -7.09 7.54 10.11
N LEU A 95 -7.15 6.23 9.83
CA LEU A 95 -7.96 5.30 10.61
C LEU A 95 -7.49 5.21 12.07
N ILE A 96 -6.17 5.24 12.31
CA ILE A 96 -5.59 5.28 13.66
C ILE A 96 -5.87 6.63 14.33
N ALA A 97 -5.72 7.74 13.60
CA ALA A 97 -5.91 9.07 14.16
C ALA A 97 -7.38 9.36 14.53
N LEU A 98 -8.33 8.83 13.76
CA LEU A 98 -9.77 9.13 13.90
C LEU A 98 -10.51 8.20 14.87
N GLY A 99 -9.90 7.09 15.31
CA GLY A 99 -10.58 6.11 16.16
C GLY A 99 -9.63 5.28 17.02
N PRO A 100 -10.16 4.53 18.01
CA PRO A 100 -9.35 3.75 18.95
C PRO A 100 -8.87 2.43 18.35
N LEU A 101 -8.25 2.49 17.17
CA LEU A 101 -7.73 1.31 16.46
C LEU A 101 -6.34 0.97 17.00
N ASP A 102 -6.12 -0.28 17.44
CA ASP A 102 -4.82 -0.73 17.94
C ASP A 102 -3.78 -0.75 16.80
N PRO A 103 -2.73 0.08 16.84
CA PRO A 103 -1.72 0.14 15.78
C PRO A 103 -1.01 -1.19 15.53
N ARG A 104 -0.98 -2.09 16.52
CA ARG A 104 -0.35 -3.41 16.42
C ARG A 104 -1.15 -4.40 15.58
N GLN A 105 -2.42 -4.11 15.31
CA GLN A 105 -3.31 -4.98 14.54
C GLN A 105 -3.45 -4.55 13.08
N VAL A 106 -2.81 -3.45 12.67
CA VAL A 106 -3.01 -2.86 11.35
C VAL A 106 -1.73 -2.87 10.52
N SER A 107 -1.88 -3.10 9.23
CA SER A 107 -0.79 -3.05 8.25
C SER A 107 -1.25 -2.38 6.96
N ALA A 108 -0.31 -1.82 6.19
CA ALA A 108 -0.58 -1.25 4.87
C ALA A 108 0.24 -1.97 3.80
N ALA A 109 -0.36 -2.20 2.63
CA ALA A 109 0.30 -2.78 1.47
C ALA A 109 -0.13 -2.04 0.20
N GLY A 110 0.81 -1.71 -0.67
CA GLY A 110 0.53 -1.31 -2.05
C GLY A 110 0.68 -2.48 -2.99
N TYR A 111 -0.15 -2.57 -4.02
CA TYR A 111 -0.04 -3.60 -5.07
C TYR A 111 0.09 -3.01 -6.48
N GLY A 112 0.11 -1.68 -6.61
CA GLY A 112 0.07 -0.98 -7.89
C GLY A 112 -1.06 -1.50 -8.79
N GLN A 113 -0.71 -1.74 -10.06
CA GLN A 113 -1.62 -2.22 -11.10
C GLN A 113 -1.74 -3.74 -11.18
N TYR A 114 -0.95 -4.49 -10.41
CA TYR A 114 -0.71 -5.93 -10.59
C TYR A 114 -1.76 -6.82 -9.91
N ARG A 115 -2.77 -6.21 -9.28
CA ARG A 115 -3.96 -6.91 -8.76
C ARG A 115 -5.23 -6.22 -9.25
N PRO A 116 -5.54 -6.25 -10.55
CA PRO A 116 -6.77 -5.67 -11.08
C PRO A 116 -8.00 -6.46 -10.60
N LEU A 117 -9.12 -5.78 -10.41
CA LEU A 117 -10.43 -6.44 -10.18
C LEU A 117 -11.08 -6.82 -11.51
N VAL A 118 -10.82 -6.03 -12.54
CA VAL A 118 -11.37 -6.14 -13.90
C VAL A 118 -10.27 -5.77 -14.90
N PRO A 119 -10.36 -6.20 -16.17
CA PRO A 119 -9.46 -5.76 -17.22
C PRO A 119 -9.34 -4.22 -17.30
N ASN A 120 -8.22 -3.67 -17.76
CA ASN A 120 -8.02 -2.22 -17.81
C ASN A 120 -8.43 -1.61 -19.17
N ASP A 121 -9.44 -2.19 -19.80
CA ASP A 121 -9.77 -1.94 -21.21
C ASP A 121 -10.57 -0.66 -21.40
N SER A 122 -11.37 -0.28 -20.40
CA SER A 122 -12.21 0.92 -20.43
C SER A 122 -11.87 1.91 -19.29
N GLY A 123 -12.26 3.18 -19.48
CA GLY A 123 -12.16 4.19 -18.42
C GLY A 123 -12.94 3.81 -17.15
N ALA A 124 -14.11 3.19 -17.33
CA ALA A 124 -14.94 2.70 -16.24
C ALA A 124 -14.27 1.55 -15.46
N ASP A 125 -13.61 0.62 -16.16
CA ASP A 125 -12.92 -0.48 -15.51
C ASP A 125 -11.64 -0.04 -14.80
N ARG A 126 -10.89 0.89 -15.40
CA ARG A 126 -9.79 1.58 -14.73
C ARG A 126 -10.24 2.25 -13.43
N GLN A 127 -11.42 2.88 -13.43
CA GLN A 127 -11.99 3.47 -12.21
C GLN A 127 -12.26 2.43 -11.12
N LYS A 128 -12.77 1.25 -11.48
CA LYS A 128 -12.97 0.14 -10.52
C LYS A 128 -11.62 -0.36 -9.96
N ASN A 129 -10.56 -0.37 -10.76
CA ASN A 129 -9.22 -0.80 -10.35
C ASN A 129 -8.50 0.20 -9.45
N ARG A 130 -8.81 1.50 -9.55
CA ARG A 130 -8.33 2.54 -8.63
C ARG A 130 -9.15 2.52 -7.33
N ARG A 131 -8.73 1.68 -6.37
CA ARG A 131 -9.39 1.54 -5.07
C ARG A 131 -8.41 1.37 -3.91
N VAL A 132 -8.92 1.58 -2.71
CA VAL A 132 -8.33 1.09 -1.46
C VAL A 132 -9.27 0.03 -0.89
N GLU A 133 -8.71 -1.07 -0.39
CA GLU A 133 -9.47 -2.11 0.30
C GLU A 133 -9.00 -2.21 1.76
N ILE A 134 -9.94 -2.20 2.70
CA ILE A 134 -9.66 -2.50 4.10
C ILE A 134 -10.10 -3.95 4.34
N VAL A 135 -9.14 -4.81 4.65
CA VAL A 135 -9.32 -6.25 4.77
C VAL A 135 -9.24 -6.64 6.24
N ILE A 136 -10.32 -7.21 6.77
CA ILE A 136 -10.38 -7.81 8.10
C ILE A 136 -10.06 -9.30 7.94
N LEU A 137 -8.82 -9.68 8.24
CA LEU A 137 -8.31 -11.03 8.01
C LEU A 137 -8.98 -12.05 8.95
N LYS A 138 -9.31 -13.25 8.46
CA LYS A 138 -9.56 -14.39 9.36
C LYS A 138 -8.24 -14.74 10.04
N GLY A 139 -8.29 -15.21 11.29
CA GLY A 139 -7.14 -15.31 12.21
C GLY A 139 -5.98 -16.22 11.80
N GLU A 140 -5.82 -16.52 10.52
CA GLU A 140 -4.68 -17.18 9.91
C GLU A 140 -4.13 -16.23 8.84
N GLU A 141 -3.16 -15.39 9.20
CA GLU A 141 -2.11 -15.09 8.23
C GLU A 141 -1.53 -16.45 7.81
N PRO A 142 -1.22 -16.70 6.52
CA PRO A 142 -0.28 -17.76 6.21
C PRO A 142 0.97 -17.40 6.99
N SER A 143 1.30 -18.17 8.02
CA SER A 143 2.57 -18.04 8.70
C SER A 143 3.61 -18.09 7.58
N LEU A 144 4.30 -16.97 7.34
CA LEU A 144 5.61 -17.08 6.72
C LEU A 144 6.32 -18.16 7.54
N PRO A 145 6.97 -19.15 6.89
CA PRO A 145 7.76 -20.10 7.64
C PRO A 145 8.61 -19.27 8.61
N PRO A 146 8.67 -19.65 9.91
CA PRO A 146 9.51 -18.95 10.86
C PRO A 146 10.86 -18.73 10.17
N PRO A 147 11.47 -17.53 10.29
CA PRO A 147 12.78 -17.29 9.69
C PRO A 147 13.62 -18.52 10.03
N ALA A 148 14.07 -19.24 8.99
CA ALA A 148 14.81 -20.48 9.18
C ALA A 148 15.80 -20.23 10.31
N PRO A 149 15.87 -21.12 11.33
CA PRO A 149 16.60 -20.85 12.56
C PRO A 149 17.90 -20.20 12.16
N ALA A 150 18.09 -18.94 12.60
CA ALA A 150 19.23 -18.12 12.19
C ALA A 150 20.41 -19.07 12.20
N VAL A 151 20.95 -19.36 11.01
CA VAL A 151 22.06 -20.29 10.90
C VAL A 151 23.09 -19.72 11.85
N SER A 152 23.26 -20.42 12.97
CA SER A 152 24.40 -20.28 13.84
C SER A 152 25.56 -20.77 12.99
N SER A 153 25.95 -19.94 12.04
CA SER A 153 27.22 -20.05 11.37
C SER A 153 28.21 -19.71 12.46
N GLY A 154 28.65 -20.75 13.15
CA GLY A 154 29.90 -20.74 13.87
C GLY A 154 30.96 -20.24 12.90
N ILE A 155 31.24 -18.94 12.96
CA ILE A 155 32.48 -18.38 12.47
C ILE A 155 33.48 -18.70 13.56
N SER A 156 34.08 -19.89 13.49
CA SER A 156 35.39 -20.11 14.08
C SER A 156 36.39 -19.26 13.30
N PRO A 157 37.30 -18.53 13.97
CA PRO A 157 38.27 -17.68 13.30
C PRO A 157 39.36 -18.57 12.68
N GLY A 158 39.55 -18.49 11.36
CA GLY A 158 40.56 -19.28 10.68
C GLY A 158 40.48 -19.19 9.17
N VAL A 159 40.58 -17.99 8.60
CA VAL A 159 41.00 -17.82 7.21
C VAL A 159 42.09 -16.75 7.20
N GLN A 160 43.29 -17.18 6.84
CA GLN A 160 44.47 -16.36 6.64
C GLN A 160 44.19 -15.31 5.55
N GLU A 161 44.63 -14.08 5.80
CA GLU A 161 44.68 -13.01 4.81
C GLU A 161 45.62 -13.42 3.67
N ASP A 162 45.07 -13.66 2.48
CA ASP A 162 45.83 -13.53 1.24
C ASP A 162 45.50 -12.17 0.62
N SER A 163 46.56 -11.41 0.41
CA SER A 163 46.59 -10.02 -0.01
C SER A 163 46.60 -9.98 -1.54
N GLY A 164 45.53 -9.47 -2.16
CA GLY A 164 45.59 -9.22 -3.61
C GLY A 164 44.27 -8.95 -4.32
N ALA A 165 43.55 -7.88 -3.94
CA ALA A 165 42.53 -7.31 -4.83
C ALA A 165 42.64 -5.77 -4.82
N PRO A 166 42.73 -5.10 -5.98
CA PRO A 166 42.84 -3.64 -6.03
C PRO A 166 41.52 -2.97 -5.60
N PRO A 167 41.57 -1.72 -5.11
CA PRO A 167 40.40 -1.03 -4.59
C PRO A 167 39.38 -0.73 -5.69
N VAL A 168 38.11 -1.06 -5.44
CA VAL A 168 36.97 -0.66 -6.27
C VAL A 168 36.81 0.86 -6.13
N PRO A 169 36.82 1.65 -7.23
CA PRO A 169 36.68 3.10 -7.14
C PRO A 169 35.27 3.51 -6.72
N ALA A 170 35.19 4.52 -5.85
CA ALA A 170 33.93 5.10 -5.37
C ALA A 170 33.11 5.73 -6.51
N PRO A 171 31.76 5.69 -6.45
CA PRO A 171 30.92 6.35 -7.45
C PRO A 171 31.04 7.87 -7.33
N ALA A 172 31.28 8.53 -8.47
CA ALA A 172 31.40 9.98 -8.59
C ALA A 172 30.07 10.71 -8.23
N PRO A 173 30.14 11.94 -7.68
CA PRO A 173 28.96 12.77 -7.44
C PRO A 173 28.32 13.26 -8.75
N PRO A 174 27.00 13.55 -8.79
CA PRO A 174 26.34 14.03 -9.99
C PRO A 174 26.86 15.42 -10.41
N ALA A 175 27.05 15.60 -11.71
CA ALA A 175 27.56 16.83 -12.33
C ALA A 175 26.62 18.02 -12.09
N SER A 176 27.18 19.13 -11.60
CA SER A 176 26.54 20.44 -11.59
C SER A 176 26.42 20.96 -13.02
N THR A 177 25.20 21.03 -13.56
CA THR A 177 24.91 21.82 -14.77
C THR A 177 24.94 23.30 -14.43
N ASP A 178 26.02 23.96 -14.83
CA ASP A 178 26.16 25.41 -14.82
C ASP A 178 25.43 25.99 -16.04
N LEU A 179 24.51 26.93 -15.79
CA LEU A 179 23.82 27.70 -16.82
C LEU A 179 24.75 28.83 -17.29
N PRO A 180 25.06 28.97 -18.59
CA PRO A 180 25.87 30.10 -19.04
C PRO A 180 25.08 31.41 -18.92
N ALA A 181 25.72 32.41 -18.32
CA ALA A 181 25.22 33.79 -18.23
C ALA A 181 25.06 34.43 -19.63
N PRO A 182 24.12 35.38 -19.79
CA PRO A 182 23.96 36.11 -21.04
C PRO A 182 25.14 37.07 -21.28
N ARG A 183 25.69 37.09 -22.49
CA ARG A 183 26.63 38.13 -22.91
C ARG A 183 25.85 39.40 -23.26
N ILE A 184 26.34 40.53 -22.73
CA ILE A 184 25.93 41.91 -22.99
C ILE A 184 26.45 42.32 -24.38
#